data_AF-A0A094PVZ3-F1
#
_entry.id   AF-A0A094PVZ3-F1
#
_cell.length_a   1.000
_cell.length_b   1.000
_cell.length_c   1.000
_cell.angle_alpha   90.00
_cell.angle_beta   90.00
_cell.angle_gamma   90.00
#
_symmetry.space_group_name_H-M   'P 1'
#
loop_
_entity.id
_entity.type
_entity.pdbx_description
1 polymer ?
#
loop_
_entity_poly.entity_id
_entity_poly.type
_entity_poly.pdbx_seq_one_letter_code
_entity_poly.pdbx_strand_id
1 'polypeptide(L)'
;MSSAQTTVVTALVDLQSRESSDRRDIDWYLTRCSGVLSTRHPLVVFTEPQLVEPLQEIRHRLAPDSSTRVIGLPFDQFPRTRDIPTITAAFDAERRPPTASNPVKDTPDYIALGWSKPGLLEVAANQDCFGSKMYWWADIALLEVAQPLEGETFDILLESSDCELHANVLWETDPSEYEDRGQFYRETPFSKVAGGLFGVSANNVSRFSNDFDREVDQCLVSGWPTIDEVILGIVVDQHRDDAELSYGPWETLLSNFREPRMGAWHRLRLLRDCNNRGLNERARRHYEQIDSAWKSGRIVLSVEEQQLLRDLGH
;
A
#
# COMPACT_ATOMS: atom_id res chain seq x y z
N MET A 1 16.94 -19.39 18.59
CA MET A 1 17.59 -18.65 17.49
C MET A 1 16.47 -18.10 16.63
N SER A 2 16.15 -16.83 16.81
CA SER A 2 15.05 -16.15 16.11
C SER A 2 15.56 -15.75 14.72
N SER A 3 15.24 -16.52 13.69
CA SER A 3 15.44 -16.06 12.31
C SER A 3 14.48 -14.90 12.08
N ALA A 4 14.98 -13.70 11.83
CA ALA A 4 14.13 -12.54 11.57
C ALA A 4 13.28 -12.81 10.31
N GLN A 5 12.02 -13.19 10.50
CA GLN A 5 11.13 -13.61 9.41
C GLN A 5 10.74 -12.44 8.49
N THR A 6 10.74 -11.22 9.03
CA THR A 6 10.19 -10.02 8.40
C THR A 6 11.08 -8.80 8.63
N THR A 7 11.24 -7.95 7.61
CA THR A 7 11.76 -6.58 7.73
C THR A 7 10.67 -5.58 7.33
N VAL A 8 10.47 -4.53 8.14
CA VAL A 8 9.63 -3.39 7.78
C VAL A 8 10.49 -2.34 7.08
N VAL A 9 9.98 -1.77 6.01
CA VAL A 9 10.60 -0.70 5.22
C VAL A 9 9.65 0.48 5.17
N THR A 10 10.19 1.67 5.41
CA THR A 10 9.41 2.91 5.37
C THR A 10 10.27 4.06 4.84
N ALA A 11 9.63 5.17 4.52
CA ALA A 11 10.33 6.40 4.21
C ALA A 11 9.67 7.64 4.82
N LEU A 12 10.49 8.67 5.04
CA LEU A 12 10.03 10.00 5.42
C LEU A 12 10.80 11.06 4.62
N VAL A 13 10.06 11.94 3.94
CA VAL A 13 10.58 13.05 3.13
C VAL A 13 9.78 14.29 3.50
N ASP A 14 10.45 15.43 3.67
CA ASP A 14 9.80 16.70 3.97
C ASP A 14 9.25 17.36 2.70
N LEU A 15 8.19 16.77 2.15
CA LEU A 15 7.53 17.29 0.94
C LEU A 15 6.96 18.70 1.15
N GLN A 16 6.54 19.04 2.37
CA GLN A 16 6.00 20.37 2.67
C GLN A 16 7.06 21.45 2.42
N SER A 17 8.25 21.29 3.00
CA SER A 17 9.36 22.24 2.81
C SER A 17 9.80 22.31 1.34
N ARG A 18 9.90 21.17 0.67
CA ARG A 18 10.31 21.07 -0.73
C ARG A 18 9.36 21.77 -1.70
N GLU A 19 8.06 21.61 -1.48
CA GLU A 19 7.01 22.16 -2.34
C GLU A 19 6.56 23.56 -1.90
N SER A 20 6.98 24.01 -0.71
CA SER A 20 6.45 25.21 -0.06
C SER A 20 4.92 25.20 0.03
N SER A 21 4.35 24.07 0.46
CA SER A 21 2.90 23.81 0.43
C SER A 21 2.26 23.79 1.82
N ASP A 22 0.92 23.81 1.88
CA ASP A 22 0.14 23.68 3.12
C ASP A 22 -0.04 22.22 3.58
N ARG A 23 0.84 21.32 3.13
CA ARG A 23 0.87 19.93 3.58
C ARG A 23 1.23 19.84 5.06
N ARG A 24 1.02 18.65 5.64
CA ARG A 24 1.50 18.33 6.99
C ARG A 24 3.01 18.55 7.03
N ASP A 25 3.46 19.32 8.00
CA ASP A 25 4.88 19.57 8.24
C ASP A 25 5.60 18.31 8.74
N ILE A 26 6.93 18.38 8.75
CA ILE A 26 7.77 17.29 9.20
C ILE A 26 7.55 16.96 10.69
N ASP A 27 7.26 17.97 11.51
CA ASP A 27 7.00 17.80 12.95
C ASP A 27 5.75 16.96 13.21
N TRP A 28 4.72 17.12 12.39
CA TRP A 28 3.51 16.29 12.44
C TRP A 28 3.85 14.81 12.25
N TYR A 29 4.74 14.48 11.32
CA TYR A 29 5.18 13.11 11.08
C TYR A 29 6.08 12.58 12.20
N LEU A 30 7.06 13.38 12.66
CA LEU A 30 7.95 12.99 13.75
C LEU A 30 7.18 12.73 15.06
N THR A 31 6.07 13.41 15.29
CA THR A 31 5.21 13.18 16.48
C THR A 31 4.27 11.98 16.36
N ARG A 32 4.04 11.44 15.16
CA ARG A 32 3.06 10.37 14.88
C ARG A 32 3.64 9.10 14.26
N CYS A 33 4.94 9.09 13.99
CA CYS A 33 5.65 7.92 13.48
C CYS A 33 5.80 6.78 14.51
N SER A 34 5.42 6.99 15.77
CA SER A 34 5.65 6.03 16.86
C SER A 34 4.98 4.67 16.63
N GLY A 35 3.85 4.64 15.92
CA GLY A 35 3.17 3.40 15.56
C GLY A 35 4.08 2.45 14.79
N VAL A 36 4.60 2.89 13.64
CA VAL A 36 5.51 2.06 12.82
C VAL A 36 6.89 1.96 13.46
N LEU A 37 7.44 3.05 14.00
CA LEU A 37 8.78 3.06 14.60
C LEU A 37 8.89 2.34 15.94
N SER A 38 7.79 1.82 16.51
CA SER A 38 7.82 0.96 17.70
C SER A 38 7.84 -0.53 17.38
N THR A 39 7.79 -0.92 16.09
CA THR A 39 7.79 -2.33 15.67
C THR A 39 8.97 -3.12 16.24
N ARG A 40 8.75 -4.35 16.70
CA ARG A 40 9.84 -5.25 17.11
C ARG A 40 10.63 -5.84 15.95
N HIS A 41 10.10 -5.72 14.73
CA HIS A 41 10.76 -6.23 13.54
C HIS A 41 12.00 -5.40 13.19
N PRO A 42 12.99 -6.00 12.52
CA PRO A 42 13.99 -5.23 11.81
C PRO A 42 13.36 -4.14 10.94
N LEU A 43 13.94 -2.95 10.97
CA LEU A 43 13.39 -1.77 10.32
C LEU A 43 14.44 -1.11 9.41
N VAL A 44 14.03 -0.76 8.19
CA VAL A 44 14.80 0.12 7.30
C VAL A 44 14.00 1.39 7.06
N VAL A 45 14.62 2.55 7.32
CA VAL A 45 14.00 3.87 7.10
C VAL A 45 14.83 4.62 6.06
N PHE A 46 14.23 4.95 4.92
CA PHE A 46 14.82 5.84 3.93
C PHE A 46 14.36 7.27 4.18
N THR A 47 15.28 8.22 4.29
CA THR A 47 14.92 9.59 4.65
C THR A 47 15.95 10.58 4.16
N GLU A 48 15.60 11.87 4.12
CA GLU A 48 16.57 12.90 3.76
C GLU A 48 17.68 13.00 4.84
N PRO A 49 18.93 13.33 4.48
CA PRO A 49 20.06 13.27 5.41
C PRO A 49 19.85 14.00 6.74
N GLN A 50 19.15 15.14 6.74
CA GLN A 50 18.86 15.94 7.93
C GLN A 50 17.88 15.26 8.92
N LEU A 51 17.14 14.24 8.49
CA LEU A 51 16.15 13.54 9.31
C LEU A 51 16.69 12.23 9.91
N VAL A 52 17.89 11.82 9.51
CA VAL A 52 18.51 10.57 9.96
C VAL A 52 18.66 10.53 11.49
N GLU A 53 19.29 11.54 12.08
CA GLU A 53 19.53 11.61 13.52
C GLU A 53 18.21 11.68 14.32
N PRO A 54 17.25 12.57 14.00
CA PRO A 54 15.94 12.56 14.67
C PRO A 54 15.22 11.20 14.65
N LEU A 55 15.23 10.50 13.51
CA LEU A 55 14.57 9.19 13.39
C LEU A 55 15.33 8.09 14.15
N GLN A 56 16.66 8.14 14.19
CA GLN A 56 17.48 7.24 14.99
C GLN A 56 17.20 7.41 16.49
N GLU A 57 17.11 8.66 16.97
CA GLU A 57 16.79 8.94 18.38
C GLU A 57 15.39 8.46 18.76
N ILE A 58 14.38 8.71 17.91
CA ILE A 58 13.02 8.23 18.12
C ILE A 58 13.01 6.71 18.18
N ARG A 59 13.67 6.04 17.22
CA ARG A 59 13.74 4.58 17.19
C ARG A 59 14.43 4.01 18.42
N HIS A 60 15.58 4.56 18.82
CA HIS A 60 16.32 4.10 20.00
C HIS A 60 15.47 4.19 21.27
N ARG A 61 14.66 5.24 21.41
CA ARG A 61 13.73 5.39 22.54
C ARG A 61 12.57 4.40 22.51
N LEU A 62 12.00 4.13 21.33
CA LEU A 62 10.80 3.30 21.19
C LEU A 62 11.09 1.79 21.18
N ALA A 63 12.23 1.39 20.62
CA ALA A 63 12.59 -0.01 20.42
C ALA A 63 14.12 -0.21 20.49
N PRO A 64 14.74 0.01 21.68
CA PRO A 64 16.20 0.04 21.85
C PRO A 64 16.90 -1.26 21.44
N ASP A 65 16.21 -2.40 21.57
CA ASP A 65 16.76 -3.73 21.29
C ASP A 65 16.49 -4.21 19.85
N SER A 66 15.74 -3.44 19.06
CA SER A 66 15.34 -3.84 17.71
C SER A 66 16.37 -3.39 16.67
N SER A 67 16.69 -4.28 15.73
CA SER A 67 17.62 -3.96 14.64
C SER A 67 17.03 -2.87 13.73
N THR A 68 17.78 -1.82 13.45
CA THR A 68 17.32 -0.73 12.57
C THR A 68 18.44 -0.13 11.77
N ARG A 69 18.12 0.22 10.52
CA ARG A 69 18.98 1.02 9.65
C ARG A 69 18.21 2.24 9.16
N VAL A 70 18.70 3.43 9.50
CA VAL A 70 18.20 4.71 8.96
C VAL A 70 19.19 5.18 7.90
N ILE A 71 18.72 5.32 6.67
CA ILE A 71 19.53 5.61 5.49
C ILE A 71 19.21 7.02 5.02
N GLY A 72 20.20 7.91 5.12
CA GLY A 72 20.16 9.24 4.52
C GLY A 72 20.31 9.15 3.01
N LEU A 73 19.24 9.46 2.28
CA LEU A 73 19.17 9.48 0.83
C LEU A 73 18.53 10.81 0.41
N PRO A 74 19.24 11.69 -0.32
CA PRO A 74 18.62 12.86 -0.93
C PRO A 74 17.43 12.47 -1.83
N PHE A 75 16.35 13.26 -1.82
CA PHE A 75 15.12 12.89 -2.53
C PHE A 75 15.32 12.70 -4.05
N ASP A 76 16.21 13.46 -4.68
CA ASP A 76 16.58 13.32 -6.09
C ASP A 76 17.27 11.98 -6.42
N GLN A 77 17.63 11.19 -5.40
CA GLN A 77 18.20 9.85 -5.53
C GLN A 77 17.20 8.73 -5.19
N PHE A 78 15.97 9.07 -4.78
CA PHE A 78 14.92 8.07 -4.62
C PHE A 78 14.56 7.44 -5.98
N PRO A 79 14.13 6.18 -6.04
CA PRO A 79 13.64 5.60 -7.28
C PRO A 79 12.53 6.48 -7.88
N ARG A 80 12.45 6.57 -9.20
CA ARG A 80 11.37 7.30 -9.91
C ARG A 80 11.30 8.82 -9.71
N THR A 81 12.13 9.44 -8.87
CA THR A 81 12.15 10.93 -8.78
C THR A 81 12.74 11.59 -10.02
N ARG A 82 13.51 10.86 -10.82
CA ARG A 82 13.91 11.28 -12.18
C ARG A 82 12.72 11.54 -13.12
N ASP A 83 11.54 10.97 -12.83
CA ASP A 83 10.35 11.06 -13.67
C ASP A 83 9.47 12.29 -13.33
N ILE A 84 9.82 13.04 -12.26
CA ILE A 84 9.12 14.26 -11.82
C ILE A 84 8.92 15.26 -12.98
N PRO A 85 9.93 15.60 -13.82
CA PRO A 85 9.72 16.53 -14.93
C PRO A 85 8.66 16.06 -15.93
N THR A 86 8.58 14.75 -16.19
CA THR A 86 7.56 14.17 -17.10
C THR A 86 6.17 14.23 -16.47
N ILE A 87 6.05 13.95 -15.16
CA ILE A 87 4.78 14.08 -14.44
C ILE A 87 4.31 15.54 -14.46
N THR A 88 5.20 16.49 -14.15
CA THR A 88 4.92 17.94 -14.18
C THR A 88 4.43 18.36 -15.56
N ALA A 89 5.12 17.98 -16.64
CA ALA A 89 4.73 18.33 -17.99
C ALA A 89 3.34 17.77 -18.39
N ALA A 90 2.97 16.58 -17.90
CA ALA A 90 1.63 16.05 -18.11
C ALA A 90 0.57 16.85 -17.35
N PHE A 91 0.86 17.21 -16.10
CA PHE A 91 -0.04 17.97 -15.24
C PHE A 91 -0.26 19.40 -15.73
N ASP A 92 0.79 20.06 -16.22
CA ASP A 92 0.71 21.38 -16.87
C ASP A 92 -0.10 21.34 -18.17
N ALA A 93 -0.14 20.17 -18.83
CA ALA A 93 -0.98 19.92 -20.00
C ALA A 93 -2.40 19.43 -19.64
N GLU A 94 -2.85 19.66 -18.40
CA GLU A 94 -4.17 19.28 -17.87
C GLU A 94 -4.46 17.77 -17.90
N ARG A 95 -3.42 16.94 -17.93
CA ARG A 95 -3.53 15.46 -17.92
C ARG A 95 -3.42 14.89 -16.52
N ARG A 96 -4.22 15.42 -15.60
CA ARG A 96 -4.37 14.89 -14.24
C ARG A 96 -5.50 13.87 -14.19
N PRO A 97 -5.25 12.61 -13.79
CA PRO A 97 -6.31 11.63 -13.62
C PRO A 97 -7.16 11.95 -12.38
N PRO A 98 -8.41 11.44 -12.28
CA PRO A 98 -9.29 11.67 -11.14
C PRO A 98 -8.67 11.28 -9.79
N THR A 99 -7.82 10.26 -9.77
CA THR A 99 -7.12 9.75 -8.59
C THR A 99 -5.98 10.65 -8.11
N ALA A 100 -5.52 11.59 -8.94
CA ALA A 100 -4.52 12.60 -8.59
C ALA A 100 -5.12 14.02 -8.68
N SER A 101 -6.40 14.15 -8.30
CA SER A 101 -7.17 15.38 -8.49
C SER A 101 -7.02 16.40 -7.36
N ASN A 102 -6.41 16.06 -6.22
CA ASN A 102 -6.14 17.05 -5.18
C ASN A 102 -4.78 17.71 -5.45
N PRO A 103 -4.72 18.95 -5.97
CA PRO A 103 -3.45 19.56 -6.35
C PRO A 103 -2.52 19.88 -5.17
N VAL A 104 -3.04 19.94 -3.94
CA VAL A 104 -2.23 20.16 -2.73
C VAL A 104 -1.57 18.86 -2.28
N LYS A 105 -2.27 17.74 -2.41
CA LYS A 105 -1.77 16.42 -2.02
C LYS A 105 -1.05 15.74 -3.17
N ASP A 106 -1.67 15.63 -4.32
CA ASP A 106 -1.23 14.81 -5.45
C ASP A 106 -0.30 15.61 -6.37
N THR A 107 0.83 16.04 -5.80
CA THR A 107 1.92 16.73 -6.49
C THR A 107 2.79 15.76 -7.29
N PRO A 108 3.57 16.24 -8.28
CA PRO A 108 4.56 15.40 -8.97
C PRO A 108 5.54 14.71 -8.02
N ASP A 109 6.04 15.42 -6.99
CA ASP A 109 6.93 14.86 -5.98
C ASP A 109 6.23 13.78 -5.14
N TYR A 110 4.96 13.96 -4.77
CA TYR A 110 4.19 12.94 -4.06
C TYR A 110 3.98 11.67 -4.89
N ILE A 111 3.69 11.82 -6.18
CA ILE A 111 3.52 10.68 -7.09
C ILE A 111 4.84 9.92 -7.23
N ALA A 112 5.95 10.63 -7.45
CA ALA A 112 7.26 10.01 -7.55
C ALA A 112 7.69 9.31 -6.24
N LEU A 113 7.35 9.88 -5.08
CA LEU A 113 7.57 9.24 -3.78
C LEU A 113 6.74 7.95 -3.65
N GLY A 114 5.47 7.97 -4.08
CA GLY A 114 4.63 6.77 -4.14
C GLY A 114 5.23 5.70 -5.06
N TRP A 115 5.73 6.09 -6.23
CA TRP A 115 6.38 5.16 -7.16
C TRP A 115 7.74 4.66 -6.67
N SER A 116 8.34 5.32 -5.68
CA SER A 116 9.62 4.90 -5.10
C SER A 116 9.52 3.61 -4.27
N LYS A 117 8.34 3.30 -3.72
CA LYS A 117 8.18 2.31 -2.65
C LYS A 117 8.68 0.90 -3.03
N PRO A 118 8.32 0.32 -4.19
CA PRO A 118 8.81 -1.01 -4.57
C PRO A 118 10.33 -1.05 -4.80
N GLY A 119 10.89 0.01 -5.40
CA GLY A 119 12.34 0.13 -5.57
C GLY A 119 13.09 0.24 -4.25
N LEU A 120 12.54 0.96 -3.26
CA LEU A 120 13.13 1.05 -1.92
C LEU A 120 13.05 -0.27 -1.15
N LEU A 121 11.96 -1.03 -1.32
CA LEU A 121 11.88 -2.40 -0.79
C LEU A 121 12.97 -3.29 -1.39
N GLU A 122 13.18 -3.23 -2.70
CA GLU A 122 14.25 -3.97 -3.37
C GLU A 122 15.64 -3.54 -2.88
N VAL A 123 15.88 -2.24 -2.68
CA VAL A 123 17.14 -1.76 -2.10
C VAL A 123 17.36 -2.32 -0.70
N ALA A 124 16.34 -2.31 0.16
CA ALA A 124 16.42 -2.87 1.50
C ALA A 124 16.71 -4.38 1.48
N ALA A 125 16.09 -5.11 0.56
CA ALA A 125 16.29 -6.54 0.40
C ALA A 125 17.67 -6.91 -0.16
N ASN A 126 18.14 -6.19 -1.17
CA ASN A 126 19.45 -6.42 -1.79
C ASN A 126 20.63 -6.07 -0.89
N GLN A 127 20.44 -5.15 0.05
CA GLN A 127 21.43 -4.88 1.09
C GLN A 127 21.47 -5.99 2.16
N ASP A 128 20.55 -6.96 2.09
CA ASP A 128 20.33 -8.08 3.01
C ASP A 128 20.67 -7.73 4.45
N CYS A 129 20.08 -6.63 4.95
CA CYS A 129 20.49 -6.08 6.23
C CYS A 129 20.22 -7.05 7.39
N PHE A 130 19.26 -7.98 7.23
CA PHE A 130 18.71 -8.77 8.32
C PHE A 130 18.36 -10.23 7.96
N GLY A 131 18.58 -10.70 6.72
CA GLY A 131 18.27 -12.08 6.32
C GLY A 131 16.76 -12.41 6.34
N SER A 132 15.90 -11.45 6.02
CA SER A 132 14.45 -11.60 6.13
C SER A 132 13.83 -12.39 4.98
N LYS A 133 12.73 -13.10 5.27
CA LYS A 133 11.93 -13.80 4.25
C LYS A 133 10.88 -12.91 3.62
N MET A 134 10.37 -11.94 4.36
CA MET A 134 9.37 -10.98 3.92
C MET A 134 9.87 -9.55 4.14
N TYR A 135 9.58 -8.68 3.17
CA TYR A 135 9.81 -7.24 3.25
C TYR A 135 8.47 -6.52 3.13
N TRP A 136 8.14 -5.72 4.14
CA TRP A 136 6.87 -5.02 4.23
C TRP A 136 7.09 -3.53 4.06
N TRP A 137 6.47 -2.92 3.05
CA TRP A 137 6.34 -1.49 3.01
C TRP A 137 5.27 -1.06 4.02
N ALA A 138 5.56 -0.07 4.85
CA ALA A 138 4.56 0.59 5.69
C ALA A 138 4.79 2.11 5.66
N ASP A 139 3.78 2.89 5.29
CA ASP A 139 3.85 4.35 5.40
C ASP A 139 4.11 4.72 6.88
N ILE A 140 5.02 5.67 7.13
CA ILE A 140 5.53 5.93 8.49
C ILE A 140 4.45 6.33 9.51
N ALA A 141 3.35 6.93 9.04
CA ALA A 141 2.19 7.31 9.85
C ALA A 141 0.97 6.41 9.59
N LEU A 142 1.15 5.19 9.07
CA LEU A 142 0.08 4.24 8.74
C LEU A 142 -0.92 4.06 9.90
N LEU A 143 -0.40 3.99 11.13
CA LEU A 143 -1.25 3.76 12.30
C LEU A 143 -2.15 4.96 12.63
N GLU A 144 -1.89 6.16 12.12
CA GLU A 144 -2.84 7.27 12.25
C GLU A 144 -4.10 7.07 11.38
N VAL A 145 -4.05 6.15 10.41
CA VAL A 145 -5.14 5.88 9.46
C VAL A 145 -5.80 4.54 9.75
N ALA A 146 -5.00 3.49 10.00
CA ALA A 146 -5.47 2.13 10.19
C ALA A 146 -4.98 1.59 11.54
N GLN A 147 -5.87 1.02 12.34
CA GLN A 147 -5.53 0.46 13.65
C GLN A 147 -5.80 -1.05 13.66
N PRO A 148 -4.95 -1.87 14.30
CA PRO A 148 -5.29 -3.25 14.60
C PRO A 148 -6.53 -3.33 15.51
N LEU A 149 -7.16 -4.51 15.57
CA LEU A 149 -8.22 -4.74 16.54
C LEU A 149 -7.67 -4.80 17.97
N GLU A 150 -8.55 -4.62 18.96
CA GLU A 150 -8.20 -4.78 20.36
C GLU A 150 -7.58 -6.16 20.63
N GLY A 151 -6.40 -6.17 21.28
CA GLY A 151 -5.64 -7.39 21.56
C GLY A 151 -4.68 -7.81 20.45
N GLU A 152 -4.70 -7.14 19.29
CA GLU A 152 -3.71 -7.34 18.23
C GLU A 152 -2.67 -6.22 18.20
N THR A 153 -1.52 -6.50 17.58
CA THR A 153 -0.48 -5.51 17.34
C THR A 153 -0.05 -5.54 15.88
N PHE A 154 0.51 -4.42 15.41
CA PHE A 154 1.11 -4.33 14.09
C PHE A 154 2.12 -5.48 13.85
N ASP A 155 2.96 -5.79 14.84
CA ASP A 155 3.96 -6.85 14.74
C ASP A 155 3.36 -8.25 14.53
N ILE A 156 2.28 -8.59 15.26
CA ILE A 156 1.63 -9.91 15.18
C ILE A 156 0.98 -10.12 13.81
N LEU A 157 0.47 -9.06 13.20
CA LEU A 157 -0.10 -9.13 11.85
C LEU A 157 0.99 -9.52 10.83
N LEU A 158 2.16 -8.86 10.88
CA LEU A 158 3.22 -9.11 9.90
C LEU A 158 3.93 -10.46 10.05
N GLU A 159 3.91 -11.08 11.23
CA GLU A 159 4.54 -12.40 11.47
C GLU A 159 3.83 -13.57 10.80
N SER A 160 2.56 -13.37 10.45
CA SER A 160 1.70 -14.46 10.00
C SER A 160 1.70 -14.74 8.52
N SER A 161 2.35 -13.89 7.73
CA SER A 161 2.34 -14.01 6.28
C SER A 161 3.63 -14.68 5.80
N ASP A 162 3.45 -15.74 5.00
CA ASP A 162 4.50 -16.45 4.28
C ASP A 162 3.99 -16.66 2.85
N CYS A 163 3.87 -15.55 2.12
CA CYS A 163 3.32 -15.49 0.77
C CYS A 163 4.29 -14.75 -0.16
N GLU A 164 4.09 -14.86 -1.48
CA GLU A 164 4.93 -14.14 -2.45
C GLU A 164 4.61 -12.64 -2.51
N LEU A 165 3.35 -12.29 -2.25
CA LEU A 165 2.83 -10.92 -2.23
C LEU A 165 1.63 -10.84 -1.29
N HIS A 166 1.61 -9.85 -0.41
CA HIS A 166 0.42 -9.45 0.34
C HIS A 166 -0.01 -8.04 -0.05
N ALA A 167 -1.27 -7.85 -0.42
CA ALA A 167 -1.83 -6.53 -0.71
C ALA A 167 -3.27 -6.38 -0.20
N ASN A 168 -3.65 -5.16 0.19
CA ASN A 168 -5.03 -4.83 0.53
C ASN A 168 -5.75 -4.20 -0.67
N VAL A 169 -6.74 -4.91 -1.21
CA VAL A 169 -7.54 -4.47 -2.35
C VAL A 169 -8.69 -3.58 -1.87
N LEU A 170 -8.75 -2.38 -2.44
CA LEU A 170 -9.83 -1.41 -2.26
C LEU A 170 -10.92 -1.62 -3.32
N TRP A 171 -10.52 -1.98 -4.53
CA TRP A 171 -11.40 -2.22 -5.67
C TRP A 171 -10.80 -3.27 -6.60
N GLU A 172 -11.66 -4.15 -7.11
CA GLU A 172 -11.23 -5.18 -8.04
C GLU A 172 -10.77 -4.58 -9.37
N THR A 173 -9.62 -5.06 -9.84
CA THR A 173 -9.03 -4.70 -11.13
C THR A 173 -9.20 -5.85 -12.10
N ASP A 174 -9.95 -5.67 -13.18
CA ASP A 174 -10.15 -6.68 -14.23
C ASP A 174 -9.14 -6.45 -15.37
N PRO A 175 -8.54 -7.52 -15.93
CA PRO A 175 -7.66 -7.42 -17.09
C PRO A 175 -8.18 -6.57 -18.25
N SER A 176 -9.48 -6.63 -18.53
CA SER A 176 -10.13 -5.83 -19.58
C SER A 176 -10.12 -4.33 -19.29
N GLU A 177 -10.03 -3.90 -18.02
CA GLU A 177 -9.95 -2.48 -17.67
C GLU A 177 -8.64 -1.84 -18.13
N TYR A 178 -7.54 -2.61 -18.12
CA TYR A 178 -6.21 -2.10 -18.43
C TYR A 178 -5.66 -2.58 -19.77
N GLU A 179 -6.50 -3.12 -20.68
CA GLU A 179 -6.11 -3.40 -22.07
C GLU A 179 -5.60 -2.11 -22.75
N ASP A 180 -6.37 -1.03 -22.65
CA ASP A 180 -5.94 0.33 -22.98
C ASP A 180 -5.46 1.05 -21.72
N ARG A 181 -4.13 1.11 -21.53
CA ARG A 181 -3.51 1.77 -20.37
C ARG A 181 -3.86 3.26 -20.32
N GLY A 182 -3.92 3.94 -21.45
CA GLY A 182 -4.24 5.37 -21.49
C GLY A 182 -5.65 5.64 -21.03
N GLN A 183 -6.62 4.85 -21.49
CA GLN A 183 -8.00 4.93 -21.01
C GLN A 183 -8.09 4.59 -19.52
N PHE A 184 -7.47 3.47 -19.10
CA PHE A 184 -7.47 3.02 -17.71
C PHE A 184 -7.00 4.12 -16.75
N TYR A 185 -5.82 4.68 -17.00
CA TYR A 185 -5.23 5.69 -16.12
C TYR A 185 -6.02 6.99 -16.13
N ARG A 186 -6.55 7.39 -17.28
CA ARG A 186 -7.36 8.60 -17.42
C ARG A 186 -8.70 8.50 -16.70
N GLU A 187 -9.36 7.35 -16.74
CA GLU A 187 -10.76 7.20 -16.36
C GLU A 187 -10.98 6.54 -15.00
N THR A 188 -9.97 5.85 -14.45
CA THR A 188 -10.07 5.21 -13.12
C THR A 188 -10.36 6.26 -12.05
N PRO A 189 -11.51 6.20 -11.35
CA PRO A 189 -11.92 7.26 -10.42
C PRO A 189 -11.45 7.02 -8.98
N PHE A 190 -10.82 5.90 -8.68
CA PHE A 190 -10.47 5.48 -7.33
C PHE A 190 -9.20 4.62 -7.31
N SER A 191 -8.48 4.67 -6.18
CA SER A 191 -7.40 3.74 -5.86
C SER A 191 -7.88 2.30 -5.93
N LYS A 192 -7.05 1.39 -6.47
CA LYS A 192 -7.38 -0.03 -6.60
C LYS A 192 -6.82 -0.85 -5.43
N VAL A 193 -5.60 -0.54 -4.99
CA VAL A 193 -4.89 -1.19 -3.89
C VAL A 193 -4.42 -0.13 -2.90
N ALA A 194 -4.47 -0.40 -1.61
CA ALA A 194 -3.93 0.50 -0.60
C ALA A 194 -2.39 0.45 -0.62
N GLY A 195 -1.75 1.56 -0.99
CA GLY A 195 -0.29 1.65 -1.14
C GLY A 195 0.45 1.87 0.19
N GLY A 196 -0.29 2.06 1.29
CA GLY A 196 0.27 2.35 2.61
C GLY A 196 0.78 1.14 3.39
N LEU A 197 0.40 -0.08 2.99
CA LEU A 197 0.93 -1.33 3.53
C LEU A 197 0.85 -2.44 2.48
N PHE A 198 1.98 -3.06 2.16
CA PHE A 198 2.04 -4.28 1.35
C PHE A 198 3.31 -5.06 1.65
N GLY A 199 3.28 -6.37 1.44
CA GLY A 199 4.38 -7.28 1.75
C GLY A 199 4.83 -8.04 0.53
N VAL A 200 6.13 -8.27 0.38
CA VAL A 200 6.68 -9.07 -0.72
C VAL A 200 7.73 -10.02 -0.18
N SER A 201 7.76 -11.25 -0.68
CA SER A 201 8.81 -12.20 -0.31
C SER A 201 10.19 -11.72 -0.77
N ALA A 202 11.23 -12.09 -0.05
CA ALA A 202 12.62 -11.81 -0.41
C ALA A 202 12.97 -12.36 -1.81
N ASN A 203 12.37 -13.50 -2.18
CA ASN A 203 12.60 -14.13 -3.48
C ASN A 203 11.85 -13.42 -4.63
N ASN A 204 10.78 -12.69 -4.32
CA ASN A 204 9.93 -12.03 -5.32
C ASN A 204 10.12 -10.50 -5.38
N VAL A 205 10.79 -9.89 -4.41
CA VAL A 205 10.94 -8.42 -4.31
C VAL A 205 11.51 -7.78 -5.58
N SER A 206 12.55 -8.36 -6.17
CA SER A 206 13.12 -7.84 -7.43
C SER A 206 12.16 -7.99 -8.59
N ARG A 207 11.42 -9.11 -8.69
CA ARG A 207 10.43 -9.29 -9.76
C ARG A 207 9.29 -8.28 -9.62
N PHE A 208 8.76 -8.14 -8.41
CA PHE A 208 7.69 -7.19 -8.10
C PHE A 208 8.10 -5.74 -8.39
N SER A 209 9.29 -5.33 -7.95
CA SER A 209 9.88 -4.00 -8.24
C SER A 209 9.98 -3.76 -9.74
N ASN A 210 10.51 -4.72 -10.51
CA ASN A 210 10.65 -4.62 -11.96
C ASN A 210 9.30 -4.60 -12.71
N ASP A 211 8.31 -5.36 -12.25
CA ASP A 211 6.97 -5.37 -12.84
C ASP A 211 6.23 -4.05 -12.56
N PHE A 212 6.37 -3.51 -11.35
CA PHE A 212 5.88 -2.17 -11.03
C PHE A 212 6.56 -1.09 -11.86
N ASP A 213 7.88 -1.15 -12.01
CA ASP A 213 8.64 -0.23 -12.82
C ASP A 213 8.22 -0.27 -14.30
N ARG A 214 8.00 -1.46 -14.85
CA ARG A 214 7.49 -1.61 -16.21
C ARG A 214 6.12 -0.94 -16.38
N GLU A 215 5.26 -1.04 -15.37
CA GLU A 215 3.93 -0.44 -15.42
C GLU A 215 3.97 1.08 -15.22
N VAL A 216 4.89 1.61 -14.40
CA VAL A 216 5.18 3.06 -14.34
C VAL A 216 5.60 3.57 -15.71
N ASP A 217 6.48 2.87 -16.42
CA ASP A 217 6.91 3.27 -17.76
C ASP A 217 5.73 3.27 -18.76
N GLN A 218 4.83 2.28 -18.69
CA GLN A 218 3.59 2.27 -19.48
C GLN A 218 2.66 3.44 -19.12
N CYS A 219 2.54 3.75 -17.83
CA CYS A 219 1.75 4.88 -17.33
C CYS A 219 2.27 6.20 -17.91
N LEU A 220 3.58 6.42 -17.89
CA LEU A 220 4.22 7.61 -18.45
C LEU A 220 4.06 7.69 -19.98
N VAL A 221 4.23 6.58 -20.71
CA VAL A 221 4.01 6.51 -22.16
C VAL A 221 2.57 6.83 -22.54
N SER A 222 1.61 6.44 -21.70
CA SER A 222 0.19 6.74 -21.90
C SER A 222 -0.13 8.24 -21.76
N GLY A 223 0.75 8.99 -21.10
CA GLY A 223 0.61 10.43 -20.87
C GLY A 223 -0.34 10.81 -19.72
N TRP A 224 -0.78 9.84 -18.92
CA TRP A 224 -1.69 10.01 -17.78
C TRP A 224 -1.04 9.50 -16.48
N PRO A 225 -0.04 10.21 -15.93
CA PRO A 225 0.61 9.79 -14.69
C PRO A 225 -0.39 9.76 -13.53
N THR A 226 -0.41 8.65 -12.79
CA THR A 226 -1.35 8.39 -11.69
C THR A 226 -0.61 8.01 -10.41
N ILE A 227 -1.34 7.90 -9.29
CA ILE A 227 -0.80 7.46 -8.00
C ILE A 227 -0.40 5.98 -8.02
N ASP A 228 0.53 5.60 -7.14
CA ASP A 228 1.00 4.22 -6.93
C ASP A 228 -0.14 3.23 -6.73
N GLU A 229 -1.18 3.61 -6.00
CA GLU A 229 -2.34 2.78 -5.68
C GLU A 229 -3.18 2.30 -6.88
N VAL A 230 -3.08 2.99 -8.03
CA VAL A 230 -3.72 2.56 -9.29
C VAL A 230 -2.81 1.60 -10.05
N ILE A 231 -1.50 1.90 -10.12
CA ILE A 231 -0.49 1.04 -10.74
C ILE A 231 -0.39 -0.30 -10.00
N LEU A 232 -0.37 -0.26 -8.66
CA LEU A 232 -0.44 -1.45 -7.81
C LEU A 232 -1.69 -2.29 -8.12
N GLY A 233 -2.80 -1.68 -8.54
CA GLY A 233 -3.99 -2.40 -8.99
C GLY A 233 -3.72 -3.38 -10.13
N ILE A 234 -2.97 -2.93 -11.14
CA ILE A 234 -2.56 -3.78 -12.27
C ILE A 234 -1.53 -4.81 -11.82
N VAL A 235 -0.48 -4.39 -11.11
CA VAL A 235 0.62 -5.28 -10.72
C VAL A 235 0.12 -6.38 -9.78
N VAL A 236 -0.69 -6.05 -8.77
CA VAL A 236 -1.30 -7.03 -7.87
C VAL A 236 -2.22 -7.97 -8.63
N ASP A 237 -2.98 -7.48 -9.61
CA ASP A 237 -3.83 -8.33 -10.43
C ASP A 237 -3.03 -9.36 -11.26
N GLN A 238 -1.90 -8.95 -11.82
CA GLN A 238 -0.98 -9.83 -12.56
C GLN A 238 -0.32 -10.90 -11.68
N HIS A 239 -0.22 -10.66 -10.38
CA HIS A 239 0.36 -11.58 -9.38
C HIS A 239 -0.71 -12.25 -8.50
N ARG A 240 -2.00 -12.09 -8.84
CA ARG A 240 -3.13 -12.43 -7.96
C ARG A 240 -3.17 -13.89 -7.52
N ASP A 241 -2.77 -14.81 -8.39
CA ASP A 241 -2.84 -16.25 -8.10
C ASP A 241 -1.86 -16.68 -7.01
N ASP A 242 -0.77 -15.94 -6.83
CA ASP A 242 0.27 -16.19 -5.83
C ASP A 242 0.19 -15.20 -4.64
N ALA A 243 -0.84 -14.34 -4.61
CA ALA A 243 -0.98 -13.28 -3.62
C ALA A 243 -1.95 -13.62 -2.49
N GLU A 244 -1.60 -13.22 -1.27
CA GLU A 244 -2.51 -13.11 -0.14
C GLU A 244 -3.21 -11.76 -0.18
N LEU A 245 -4.53 -11.75 -0.41
CA LEU A 245 -5.28 -10.49 -0.55
C LEU A 245 -6.21 -10.26 0.64
N SER A 246 -5.99 -9.11 1.29
CA SER A 246 -6.94 -8.51 2.23
C SER A 246 -7.84 -7.50 1.51
N TYR A 247 -8.96 -7.14 2.13
CA TYR A 247 -9.96 -6.26 1.51
C TYR A 247 -10.60 -5.37 2.55
N GLY A 248 -10.77 -4.11 2.17
CA GLY A 248 -11.35 -3.10 3.03
C GLY A 248 -10.82 -1.71 2.69
N PRO A 249 -11.55 -0.65 3.02
CA PRO A 249 -11.04 0.72 2.92
C PRO A 249 -9.85 0.92 3.86
N TRP A 250 -9.07 1.99 3.63
CA TRP A 250 -7.81 2.25 4.34
C TRP A 250 -7.92 2.13 5.86
N GLU A 251 -8.99 2.61 6.48
CA GLU A 251 -9.18 2.58 7.93
C GLU A 251 -9.32 1.16 8.52
N THR A 252 -9.67 0.18 7.68
CA THR A 252 -9.82 -1.22 8.08
C THR A 252 -8.65 -2.11 7.69
N LEU A 253 -7.60 -1.55 7.08
CA LEU A 253 -6.49 -2.32 6.50
C LEU A 253 -5.88 -3.31 7.51
N LEU A 254 -5.60 -2.87 8.73
CA LEU A 254 -5.04 -3.73 9.78
C LEU A 254 -6.10 -4.62 10.42
N SER A 255 -7.33 -4.13 10.62
CA SER A 255 -8.43 -4.94 11.18
C SER A 255 -8.84 -6.11 10.28
N ASN A 256 -8.78 -5.94 8.96
CA ASN A 256 -9.15 -6.94 7.96
C ASN A 256 -7.96 -7.69 7.36
N PHE A 257 -6.77 -7.52 7.95
CA PHE A 257 -5.48 -7.97 7.38
C PHE A 257 -5.45 -9.44 6.95
N ARG A 258 -6.15 -10.33 7.66
CA ARG A 258 -6.26 -11.75 7.26
C ARG A 258 -7.65 -12.12 6.75
N GLU A 259 -8.67 -11.54 7.36
CA GLU A 259 -10.05 -11.96 7.16
C GLU A 259 -11.03 -10.83 7.47
N PRO A 260 -12.27 -10.88 6.92
CA PRO A 260 -13.27 -9.86 7.18
C PRO A 260 -13.62 -9.79 8.67
N ARG A 261 -13.41 -8.63 9.31
CA ARG A 261 -13.81 -8.35 10.70
C ARG A 261 -14.48 -7.00 10.88
N MET A 262 -14.21 -6.04 10.00
CA MET A 262 -14.84 -4.72 9.98
C MET A 262 -15.26 -4.34 8.56
N GLY A 263 -16.18 -3.38 8.46
CA GLY A 263 -16.56 -2.78 7.16
C GLY A 263 -17.20 -3.77 6.19
N ALA A 264 -18.11 -4.64 6.65
CA ALA A 264 -18.77 -5.64 5.82
C ALA A 264 -19.45 -5.04 4.57
N TRP A 265 -20.00 -3.82 4.69
CA TRP A 265 -20.54 -3.03 3.58
C TRP A 265 -19.58 -2.92 2.39
N HIS A 266 -18.28 -2.80 2.62
CA HIS A 266 -17.29 -2.61 1.56
C HIS A 266 -17.15 -3.90 0.74
N ARG A 267 -17.05 -5.04 1.41
CA ARG A 267 -17.00 -6.33 0.72
C ARG A 267 -18.32 -6.66 0.02
N LEU A 268 -19.48 -6.30 0.58
CA LEU A 268 -20.76 -6.43 -0.12
C LEU A 268 -20.80 -5.55 -1.38
N ARG A 269 -20.18 -4.37 -1.34
CA ARG A 269 -20.02 -3.49 -2.51
C ARG A 269 -19.13 -4.13 -3.56
N LEU A 270 -18.01 -4.73 -3.18
CA LEU A 270 -17.12 -5.47 -4.09
C LEU A 270 -17.82 -6.69 -4.70
N LEU A 271 -18.57 -7.45 -3.92
CA LEU A 271 -19.38 -8.57 -4.40
C LEU A 271 -20.37 -8.11 -5.48
N ARG A 272 -21.12 -7.03 -5.21
CA ARG A 272 -22.05 -6.46 -6.17
C ARG A 272 -21.35 -5.96 -7.43
N ASP A 273 -20.22 -5.27 -7.30
CA ASP A 273 -19.41 -4.80 -8.43
C ASP A 273 -18.96 -5.98 -9.31
N CYS A 274 -18.44 -7.04 -8.69
CA CYS A 274 -18.01 -8.24 -9.39
C CYS A 274 -19.18 -8.88 -10.15
N ASN A 275 -20.35 -9.04 -9.53
CA ASN A 275 -21.54 -9.58 -10.19
C ASN A 275 -21.97 -8.71 -11.39
N ASN A 276 -21.99 -7.39 -11.22
CA ASN A 276 -22.37 -6.46 -12.28
C ASN A 276 -21.41 -6.52 -13.49
N ARG A 277 -20.14 -6.79 -13.24
CA ARG A 277 -19.08 -6.87 -14.25
C ARG A 277 -18.87 -8.28 -14.81
N GLY A 278 -19.56 -9.30 -14.27
CA GLY A 278 -19.38 -10.70 -14.68
C GLY A 278 -18.10 -11.36 -14.15
N LEU A 279 -17.50 -10.81 -13.09
CA LEU A 279 -16.30 -11.34 -12.42
C LEU A 279 -16.65 -12.50 -11.48
N ASN A 280 -17.24 -13.57 -12.04
CA ASN A 280 -17.91 -14.64 -11.28
C ASN A 280 -17.02 -15.30 -10.22
N GLU A 281 -15.75 -15.58 -10.54
CA GLU A 281 -14.84 -16.21 -9.57
C GLU A 281 -14.51 -15.31 -8.39
N ARG A 282 -14.35 -14.00 -8.65
CA ARG A 282 -14.07 -13.00 -7.61
C ARG A 282 -15.30 -12.77 -6.75
N ALA A 283 -16.47 -12.64 -7.39
CA ALA A 283 -17.76 -12.58 -6.70
C ALA A 283 -17.92 -13.78 -5.77
N ARG A 284 -17.70 -15.01 -6.25
CA ARG A 284 -17.78 -16.21 -5.42
C ARG A 284 -16.85 -16.15 -4.20
N ARG A 285 -15.58 -15.75 -4.38
CA ARG A 285 -14.62 -15.60 -3.28
C ARG A 285 -15.09 -14.56 -2.25
N HIS A 286 -15.59 -13.41 -2.70
CA HIS A 286 -16.15 -12.37 -1.81
C HIS A 286 -17.35 -12.91 -1.02
N TYR A 287 -18.28 -13.58 -1.69
CA TYR A 287 -19.43 -14.21 -1.05
C TYR A 287 -19.00 -15.21 0.03
N GLU A 288 -18.12 -16.16 -0.30
CA GLU A 288 -17.66 -17.21 0.61
C GLU A 288 -16.98 -16.63 1.86
N GLN A 289 -16.15 -15.60 1.69
CA GLN A 289 -15.45 -14.96 2.81
C GLN A 289 -16.42 -14.19 3.73
N ILE A 290 -17.36 -13.43 3.16
CA ILE A 290 -18.36 -12.69 3.96
C ILE A 290 -19.31 -13.67 4.67
N ASP A 291 -19.84 -14.67 3.96
CA ASP A 291 -20.77 -15.66 4.51
C ASP A 291 -20.12 -16.48 5.63
N SER A 292 -18.87 -16.93 5.43
CA SER A 292 -18.09 -17.61 6.46
C SER A 292 -17.88 -16.73 7.71
N ALA A 293 -17.45 -15.47 7.52
CA ALA A 293 -17.22 -14.55 8.63
C ALA A 293 -18.52 -14.22 9.39
N TRP A 294 -19.65 -14.10 8.69
CA TRP A 294 -20.95 -13.86 9.30
C TRP A 294 -21.43 -15.07 10.09
N LYS A 295 -21.39 -16.28 9.50
CA LYS A 295 -21.81 -17.53 10.17
C LYS A 295 -20.98 -17.87 11.40
N SER A 296 -19.70 -17.49 11.40
CA SER A 296 -18.82 -17.68 12.56
C SER A 296 -18.95 -16.58 13.62
N GLY A 297 -19.81 -15.58 13.41
CA GLY A 297 -19.99 -14.44 14.32
C GLY A 297 -18.81 -13.45 14.35
N ARG A 298 -17.90 -13.49 13.35
CA ARG A 298 -16.76 -12.56 13.25
C ARG A 298 -17.17 -11.18 12.76
N ILE A 299 -18.21 -11.13 11.93
CA ILE A 299 -18.86 -9.89 11.51
C ILE A 299 -20.34 -9.94 11.86
N VAL A 300 -20.92 -8.77 12.11
CA VAL A 300 -22.36 -8.59 12.27
C VAL A 300 -22.88 -7.89 11.04
N LEU A 301 -23.90 -8.46 10.42
CA LEU A 301 -24.59 -7.88 9.27
C LEU A 301 -25.97 -7.35 9.72
N SER A 302 -26.35 -6.16 9.25
CA SER A 302 -27.71 -5.66 9.38
C SER A 302 -28.71 -6.55 8.63
N VAL A 303 -30.01 -6.41 8.89
CA VAL A 303 -31.05 -7.18 8.18
C VAL A 303 -30.97 -6.94 6.67
N GLU A 304 -30.73 -5.70 6.27
CA GLU A 304 -30.56 -5.28 4.87
C GLU A 304 -29.31 -5.89 4.25
N GLU A 305 -28.18 -5.90 4.97
CA GLU A 305 -26.93 -6.51 4.50
C GLU A 305 -27.05 -8.03 4.35
N GLN A 306 -27.77 -8.70 5.24
CA GLN A 306 -28.05 -10.13 5.13
C GLN A 306 -28.94 -10.44 3.93
N GLN A 307 -29.96 -9.61 3.66
CA GLN A 307 -30.79 -9.77 2.48
C GLN A 307 -29.94 -9.58 1.21
N LEU A 308 -29.11 -8.54 1.19
CA LEU A 308 -28.22 -8.28 0.06
C LEU A 308 -27.25 -9.43 -0.19
N LEU A 309 -26.63 -9.99 0.85
CA LEU A 309 -25.74 -11.14 0.71
C LEU A 309 -26.47 -12.33 0.08
N ARG A 310 -27.71 -12.60 0.51
CA ARG A 310 -28.54 -13.66 -0.07
C ARG A 310 -28.87 -13.40 -1.53
N ASP A 311 -29.24 -12.17 -1.89
CA ASP A 311 -29.59 -11.80 -3.26
C ASP A 311 -28.38 -11.89 -4.21
N LEU A 312 -27.17 -11.63 -3.72
CA LEU A 312 -25.93 -11.68 -4.49
C LEU A 312 -25.26 -13.06 -4.53
N GLY A 313 -25.72 -14.01 -3.72
CA GLY A 313 -25.15 -15.36 -3.61
C GLY A 313 -25.68 -16.38 -4.61
N HIS A 314 -26.50 -15.94 -5.55
CA HIS A 314 -27.18 -16.77 -6.56
C HIS A 314 -26.71 -16.44 -7.98
#